data_AF-S2ESD7-F1
#
_entry.id   AF-S2ESD7-F1
#
_cell.length_a   1.000
_cell.length_b   1.000
_cell.length_c   1.000
_cell.angle_alpha   90.00
_cell.angle_beta   90.00
_cell.angle_gamma   90.00
#
_symmetry.space_group_name_H-M   'P 1'
#
loop_
_entity.id
_entity.type
_entity.pdbx_description
1 polymer ?
#
loop_
_entity_poly.entity_id
_entity_poly.type
_entity_poly.pdbx_seq_one_letter_code
_entity_poly.pdbx_strand_id
1 'polypeptide(L)'
;MNSPKENRSLFGYKQIKPLDTFIARILVEFSISATVYAILVFGFAWYGFDMSIRAPIEWIITIVLGLLFSFGLGVLLSLIAHALPDSKLFIQMMFFPLYFISGVLIPATYLPQEMLPLFLLNPFLHLLELIRSEIFPYYVTVDGISVNYVIGATLVLLFVSLGTYRVRRLHLVSTKNG
;
A
#
# COMPACT_ATOMS: atom_id res chain seq x y z
N MET A 1 -13.45 27.11 2.27
CA MET A 1 -14.25 27.81 1.25
C MET A 1 -13.48 27.75 -0.06
N ASN A 2 -13.91 27.15 -1.16
CA ASN A 2 -15.24 26.73 -1.59
C ASN A 2 -15.16 25.48 -2.48
N SER A 3 -16.26 24.72 -2.47
CA SER A 3 -16.73 23.86 -3.57
C SER A 3 -15.93 22.61 -3.98
N PRO A 4 -16.37 21.43 -3.50
CA PRO A 4 -16.37 20.18 -4.28
C PRO A 4 -17.20 20.26 -5.59
N LYS A 5 -17.75 21.44 -5.92
CA LYS A 5 -18.54 21.72 -7.14
C LYS A 5 -17.70 22.24 -8.32
N GLU A 6 -16.48 22.75 -8.11
CA GLU A 6 -15.71 23.34 -9.23
C GLU A 6 -15.13 22.28 -10.17
N ASN A 7 -14.93 21.05 -9.70
CA ASN A 7 -14.55 19.92 -10.56
C ASN A 7 -15.74 19.11 -11.10
N ARG A 8 -16.98 19.61 -10.97
CA ARG A 8 -18.15 18.93 -11.56
C ARG A 8 -18.14 18.90 -13.09
N SER A 9 -17.50 19.87 -13.74
CA SER A 9 -17.40 19.92 -15.21
C SER A 9 -16.49 18.84 -15.80
N LEU A 10 -15.56 18.29 -15.02
CA LEU A 10 -14.70 17.16 -15.43
C LEU A 10 -15.44 15.82 -15.39
N PHE A 11 -16.54 15.72 -14.63
CA PHE A 11 -17.40 14.52 -14.60
C PHE A 11 -18.39 14.46 -15.79
N GLY A 12 -18.27 15.38 -16.77
CA GLY A 12 -18.94 15.31 -18.06
C GLY A 12 -18.37 14.25 -19.01
N TYR A 13 -17.20 13.68 -18.71
CA TYR A 13 -16.62 12.60 -19.50
C TYR A 13 -17.20 11.24 -19.08
N LYS A 14 -18.07 10.71 -19.94
CA LYS A 14 -18.86 9.48 -19.82
C LYS A 14 -18.03 8.17 -19.71
N GLN A 15 -16.71 8.24 -19.46
CA GLN A 15 -15.82 7.08 -19.65
C GLN A 15 -14.62 6.99 -18.70
N ILE A 16 -14.59 7.75 -17.60
CA ILE A 16 -13.55 7.54 -16.58
C ILE A 16 -14.04 6.43 -15.64
N LYS A 17 -13.42 5.25 -15.69
CA LYS A 17 -13.73 4.18 -14.72
C LYS A 17 -13.13 4.62 -13.38
N PRO A 18 -13.81 4.39 -12.23
CA PRO A 18 -13.23 4.70 -10.91
C PRO A 18 -11.81 4.15 -10.72
N LEU A 19 -11.53 2.98 -11.31
CA LEU A 19 -10.20 2.37 -11.39
C LEU A 19 -9.13 3.28 -12.01
N ASP A 20 -9.45 4.04 -13.05
CA ASP A 20 -8.49 4.90 -13.75
C ASP A 20 -7.99 6.02 -12.81
N THR A 21 -8.89 6.53 -11.94
CA THR A 21 -8.54 7.50 -10.89
C THR A 21 -7.65 6.89 -9.81
N PHE A 22 -7.86 5.61 -9.43
CA PHE A 22 -6.98 4.92 -8.49
C PHE A 22 -5.59 4.70 -9.05
N ILE A 23 -5.49 4.24 -10.30
CA ILE A 23 -4.20 4.03 -10.98
C ILE A 23 -3.44 5.35 -11.08
N ALA A 24 -4.11 6.43 -11.51
CA ALA A 24 -3.50 7.75 -11.57
C ALA A 24 -2.98 8.22 -10.20
N ARG A 25 -3.76 7.99 -9.12
CA ARG A 25 -3.34 8.35 -7.76
C ARG A 25 -2.11 7.56 -7.30
N ILE A 26 -2.06 6.25 -7.58
CA ILE A 26 -0.90 5.42 -7.24
C ILE A 26 0.34 5.88 -7.99
N LEU A 27 0.20 6.19 -9.28
CA LEU A 27 1.33 6.66 -10.09
C LEU A 27 1.90 7.98 -9.55
N VAL A 28 1.02 8.91 -9.14
CA VAL A 28 1.44 10.17 -8.52
C VAL A 28 2.14 9.92 -7.19
N GLU A 29 1.55 9.11 -6.30
CA GLU A 29 2.14 8.81 -4.98
C GLU A 29 3.49 8.10 -5.11
N PHE A 30 3.59 7.15 -6.04
CA PHE A 30 4.83 6.47 -6.36
C PHE A 30 5.89 7.45 -6.90
N SER A 31 5.50 8.36 -7.80
CA SER A 31 6.42 9.36 -8.36
C SER A 31 6.94 10.31 -7.28
N ILE A 32 6.07 10.77 -6.38
CA ILE A 32 6.46 11.60 -5.23
C ILE A 32 7.41 10.83 -4.33
N SER A 33 7.05 9.60 -3.95
CA SER A 33 7.86 8.76 -3.05
C SER A 33 9.23 8.44 -3.66
N ALA A 34 9.28 8.10 -4.95
CA ALA A 34 10.51 7.84 -5.68
C ALA A 34 11.41 9.09 -5.78
N THR A 35 10.81 10.27 -5.98
CA THR A 35 11.54 11.55 -6.01
C THR A 35 12.15 11.86 -4.64
N VAL A 36 11.36 11.71 -3.57
CA VAL A 36 11.85 11.91 -2.19
C VAL A 36 12.98 10.92 -1.88
N TYR A 37 12.80 9.65 -2.23
CA TYR A 37 13.84 8.62 -2.05
C TYR A 37 15.13 8.97 -2.81
N ALA A 38 15.03 9.38 -4.09
CA ALA A 38 16.19 9.76 -4.89
C ALA A 38 16.93 10.97 -4.30
N ILE A 39 16.20 11.98 -3.82
CA ILE A 39 16.80 13.16 -3.16
C ILE A 39 17.55 12.74 -1.89
N LEU A 40 16.96 11.87 -1.06
CA LEU A 40 17.59 11.39 0.17
C LEU A 40 18.84 10.58 -0.12
N VAL A 41 18.76 9.60 -1.03
CA VAL A 41 19.90 8.76 -1.42
C VAL A 41 21.03 9.63 -1.98
N PHE A 42 20.71 10.58 -2.86
CA PHE A 42 21.69 11.52 -3.39
C PHE A 42 22.33 12.38 -2.30
N GLY A 43 21.53 12.92 -1.38
CA GLY A 43 22.02 13.74 -0.27
C GLY A 43 22.97 12.97 0.67
N PHE A 44 22.65 11.72 0.98
CA PHE A 44 23.53 10.88 1.80
C PHE A 44 24.78 10.42 1.04
N ALA A 45 24.65 10.06 -0.23
CA ALA A 45 25.80 9.73 -1.07
C ALA A 45 26.77 10.92 -1.19
N TRP A 46 26.25 12.14 -1.31
CA TRP A 46 27.05 13.37 -1.29
C TRP A 46 27.79 13.57 0.04
N TYR A 47 27.18 13.17 1.16
CA TYR A 47 27.82 13.20 2.48
C TYR A 47 28.86 12.08 2.67
N GLY A 48 29.02 11.18 1.69
CA GLY A 48 30.00 10.10 1.71
C GLY A 48 29.51 8.79 2.31
N PHE A 49 28.20 8.62 2.52
CA PHE A 49 27.63 7.32 2.90
C PHE A 49 27.56 6.37 1.70
N ASP A 50 27.87 5.09 1.93
CA ASP A 50 27.64 4.03 0.95
C ASP A 50 26.14 3.73 0.87
N MET A 51 25.54 4.05 -0.28
CA MET A 51 24.12 3.84 -0.58
C MET A 51 23.91 2.68 -1.58
N SER A 52 24.86 1.75 -1.66
CA SER A 52 24.70 0.55 -2.48
C SER A 52 23.56 -0.32 -1.94
N ILE A 53 22.67 -0.72 -2.84
CA ILE A 53 21.59 -1.67 -2.54
C ILE A 53 22.17 -3.07 -2.65
N ARG A 54 22.08 -3.85 -1.58
CA ARG A 54 22.61 -5.22 -1.52
C ARG A 54 21.99 -6.13 -2.58
N ALA A 55 20.67 -6.07 -2.74
CA ALA A 55 19.88 -6.98 -3.58
C ALA A 55 18.88 -6.18 -4.44
N PRO A 56 19.34 -5.49 -5.51
CA PRO A 56 18.53 -4.52 -6.23
C PRO A 56 17.37 -5.15 -7.02
N ILE A 57 17.52 -6.41 -7.47
CA ILE A 57 16.48 -7.09 -8.25
C ILE A 57 15.33 -7.50 -7.32
N GLU A 58 15.67 -8.12 -6.20
CA GLU A 58 14.76 -8.51 -5.13
C GLU A 58 14.02 -7.27 -4.59
N TRP A 59 14.75 -6.18 -4.36
CA TRP A 59 14.19 -4.90 -3.94
C TRP A 59 13.11 -4.36 -4.89
N ILE A 60 13.37 -4.37 -6.20
CA ILE A 60 12.38 -3.93 -7.19
C ILE A 60 11.16 -4.86 -7.17
N ILE A 61 11.36 -6.17 -7.08
CA ILE A 61 10.27 -7.16 -7.01
C ILE A 61 9.41 -6.93 -5.76
N THR A 62 10.03 -6.72 -4.61
CA THR A 62 9.34 -6.47 -3.33
C THR A 62 8.58 -5.14 -3.35
N ILE A 63 9.13 -4.08 -3.98
CA ILE A 63 8.40 -2.83 -4.21
C ILE A 63 7.16 -3.06 -5.08
N VAL A 64 7.30 -3.77 -6.21
CA VAL A 64 6.17 -4.07 -7.11
C VAL A 64 5.10 -4.88 -6.37
N LEU A 65 5.51 -5.86 -5.56
CA LEU A 65 4.60 -6.64 -4.73
C LEU A 65 3.86 -5.76 -3.72
N GLY A 66 4.57 -4.85 -3.06
CA GLY A 66 3.98 -3.87 -2.13
C GLY A 66 3.01 -2.91 -2.81
N LEU A 67 3.29 -2.48 -4.05
CA LEU A 67 2.39 -1.66 -4.86
C LEU A 67 1.09 -2.40 -5.20
N LEU A 68 1.19 -3.67 -5.62
CA LEU A 68 0.04 -4.52 -5.92
C LEU A 68 -0.81 -4.79 -4.67
N PHE A 69 -0.17 -5.06 -3.53
CA PHE A 69 -0.84 -5.22 -2.26
C PHE A 69 -1.61 -3.96 -1.84
N SER A 70 -0.92 -2.81 -1.88
CA SER A 70 -1.50 -1.50 -1.53
C SER A 70 -2.65 -1.11 -2.46
N PHE A 71 -2.55 -1.44 -3.76
CA PHE A 71 -3.62 -1.24 -4.72
C PHE A 71 -4.87 -2.07 -4.36
N GLY A 72 -4.71 -3.37 -4.11
CA GLY A 72 -5.84 -4.23 -3.72
C GLY A 72 -6.51 -3.75 -2.42
N LEU A 73 -5.70 -3.37 -1.43
CA LEU A 73 -6.17 -2.83 -0.17
C LEU A 73 -6.93 -1.51 -0.37
N GLY A 74 -6.36 -0.58 -1.14
CA GLY A 74 -6.96 0.72 -1.42
C GLY A 74 -8.30 0.60 -2.15
N VAL A 75 -8.39 -0.29 -3.13
CA VAL A 75 -9.65 -0.58 -3.83
C VAL A 75 -10.68 -1.13 -2.84
N LEU A 76 -10.31 -2.13 -2.02
CA LEU A 76 -11.23 -2.73 -1.04
C LEU A 76 -11.75 -1.70 -0.03
N LEU A 77 -10.86 -0.92 0.59
CA LEU A 77 -11.23 0.10 1.56
C LEU A 77 -12.10 1.19 0.94
N SER A 78 -11.83 1.57 -0.32
CA SER A 78 -12.67 2.55 -1.01
C SER A 78 -14.09 2.06 -1.25
N LEU A 79 -14.25 0.77 -1.57
CA LEU A 79 -15.56 0.14 -1.75
C LEU A 79 -16.33 0.08 -0.43
N ILE A 80 -15.64 -0.22 0.68
CA ILE A 80 -16.22 -0.21 2.02
C ILE A 80 -16.65 1.20 2.40
N ALA A 81 -15.78 2.20 2.20
CA ALA A 81 -16.07 3.61 2.48
C ALA A 81 -17.21 4.18 1.62
N HIS A 82 -17.42 3.64 0.41
CA HIS A 82 -18.57 3.97 -0.42
C HIS A 82 -19.84 3.24 0.03
N ALA A 83 -19.73 2.01 0.53
CA ALA A 83 -20.87 1.25 1.05
C ALA A 83 -21.41 1.80 2.37
N LEU A 84 -20.49 2.21 3.25
CA LEU A 84 -20.74 2.64 4.61
C LEU A 84 -19.97 3.96 4.82
N PRO A 85 -20.57 5.12 4.53
CA PRO A 85 -19.88 6.41 4.63
C PRO A 85 -19.25 6.67 6.01
N ASP A 86 -19.89 6.19 7.07
CA ASP A 86 -19.44 6.33 8.47
C ASP A 86 -18.16 5.53 8.76
N SER A 87 -17.83 4.53 7.93
CA SER A 87 -16.61 3.72 8.09
C SER A 87 -15.33 4.52 7.82
N LYS A 88 -15.39 5.68 7.17
CA LYS A 88 -14.20 6.48 6.83
C LYS A 88 -13.40 6.89 8.07
N LEU A 89 -14.09 7.37 9.10
CA LEU A 89 -13.45 7.77 10.34
C LEU A 89 -12.82 6.56 11.04
N PHE A 90 -13.55 5.44 11.08
CA PHE A 90 -13.05 4.20 11.67
C PHE A 90 -11.79 3.67 10.96
N ILE A 91 -11.81 3.64 9.62
CA ILE A 91 -10.66 3.25 8.80
C ILE A 91 -9.46 4.16 9.11
N GLN A 92 -9.66 5.48 9.16
CA GLN A 92 -8.59 6.44 9.50
C GLN A 92 -8.00 6.20 10.89
N MET A 93 -8.84 5.95 11.90
CA MET A 93 -8.39 5.63 13.26
C MET A 93 -7.60 4.31 13.30
N MET A 94 -7.97 3.32 12.49
CA MET A 94 -7.30 2.01 12.44
C MET A 94 -5.90 2.06 11.81
N PHE A 95 -5.61 3.04 10.94
CA PHE A 95 -4.27 3.17 10.36
C PHE A 95 -3.19 3.53 11.40
N PHE A 96 -3.56 4.23 12.48
CA PHE A 96 -2.62 4.57 13.54
C PHE A 96 -2.02 3.32 14.22
N PRO A 97 -2.79 2.38 14.80
CA PRO A 97 -2.22 1.16 15.39
C PRO A 97 -1.56 0.27 14.33
N LEU A 98 -2.11 0.19 13.11
CA LEU A 98 -1.49 -0.56 12.02
C LEU A 98 -0.08 -0.08 11.69
N TYR A 99 0.18 1.23 11.81
CA TYR A 99 1.49 1.82 11.56
C TYR A 99 2.57 1.37 12.56
N PHE A 100 2.18 1.10 13.82
CA PHE A 100 3.09 0.51 14.81
C PHE A 100 3.31 -0.98 14.53
N ILE A 101 2.24 -1.71 14.24
CA ILE A 101 2.27 -3.16 14.03
C ILE A 101 2.99 -3.54 12.73
N SER A 102 3.00 -2.67 11.72
CA SER A 102 3.71 -2.90 10.46
C SER A 102 5.23 -2.84 10.59
N GLY A 103 5.76 -2.41 11.75
CA GLY A 103 7.19 -2.26 11.93
C GLY A 103 7.79 -1.13 11.09
N VAL A 104 7.00 -0.12 10.71
CA VAL A 104 7.51 1.07 10.00
C VAL A 104 8.46 1.85 10.91
N LEU A 105 8.04 2.11 12.15
CA LEU A 105 8.81 2.88 13.13
C LEU A 105 9.92 2.05 13.80
N ILE A 106 9.60 0.81 14.16
CA ILE A 106 10.46 -0.07 14.94
C ILE A 106 10.65 -1.35 14.13
N PRO A 107 11.90 -1.74 13.79
CA PRO A 107 12.15 -2.98 13.08
C PRO A 107 11.67 -4.20 13.88
N ALA A 108 11.29 -5.28 13.19
CA ALA A 108 10.70 -6.46 13.85
C ALA A 108 11.62 -7.07 14.93
N THR A 109 12.93 -6.89 14.80
CA THR A 109 13.96 -7.38 15.73
C THR A 109 13.86 -6.77 17.13
N TYR A 110 13.27 -5.58 17.27
CA TYR A 110 13.10 -4.87 18.55
C TYR A 110 11.70 -5.07 19.15
N LEU A 111 10.82 -5.85 18.50
CA LEU A 111 9.49 -6.14 19.02
C LEU A 111 9.54 -7.22 20.11
N PRO A 112 8.62 -7.19 21.09
CA PRO A 112 8.52 -8.23 22.11
C PRO A 112 8.32 -9.61 21.48
N GLN A 113 9.17 -10.58 21.84
CA GLN A 113 9.16 -11.93 21.26
C GLN A 113 7.82 -12.65 21.46
N GLU A 114 7.15 -12.42 22.59
CA GLU A 114 5.84 -13.02 22.90
C GLU A 114 4.74 -12.58 21.91
N MET A 115 4.83 -11.35 21.39
CA MET A 115 3.83 -10.78 20.47
C MET A 115 4.21 -10.96 19.00
N LEU A 116 5.43 -11.41 18.72
CA LEU A 116 5.94 -11.57 17.37
C LEU A 116 5.04 -12.45 16.47
N PRO A 117 4.47 -13.59 16.94
CA PRO A 117 3.56 -14.39 16.11
C PRO A 117 2.31 -13.63 15.65
N LEU A 118 1.81 -12.70 16.46
CA LEU A 118 0.67 -11.85 16.11
C LEU A 118 1.06 -10.81 15.05
N PHE A 119 2.24 -10.21 15.19
CA PHE A 119 2.74 -9.22 14.23
C PHE A 119 3.08 -9.84 12.88
N LEU A 120 3.58 -11.09 12.85
CA LEU A 120 3.81 -11.87 11.63
C LEU A 120 2.52 -12.22 10.86
N LEU A 121 1.33 -11.95 11.40
CA LEU A 121 0.10 -12.04 10.61
C LEU A 121 -0.10 -10.83 9.68
N ASN A 122 0.70 -9.78 9.82
CA ASN A 122 0.57 -8.57 9.03
C ASN A 122 1.47 -8.61 7.77
N PRO A 123 0.91 -8.70 6.56
CA PRO A 123 1.71 -8.72 5.32
C PRO A 123 2.58 -7.47 5.13
N PHE A 124 2.20 -6.32 5.69
CA PHE A 124 3.02 -5.11 5.63
C PHE A 124 4.31 -5.25 6.44
N LEU A 125 4.30 -5.97 7.56
CA LEU A 125 5.51 -6.22 8.35
C LEU A 125 6.53 -6.98 7.49
N HIS A 126 6.08 -8.04 6.82
CA HIS A 126 6.93 -8.82 5.92
C HIS A 126 7.51 -7.96 4.79
N LEU A 127 6.69 -7.13 4.13
CA LEU A 127 7.15 -6.24 3.07
C LEU A 127 8.29 -5.32 3.54
N LEU A 128 8.15 -4.69 4.71
CA LEU A 128 9.16 -3.76 5.21
C LEU A 128 10.44 -4.46 5.67
N GLU A 129 10.33 -5.61 6.32
CA GLU A 129 11.50 -6.41 6.72
C GLU A 129 12.28 -6.92 5.50
N LEU A 130 11.58 -7.32 4.43
CA LEU A 130 12.20 -7.70 3.16
C LEU A 130 12.95 -6.51 2.54
N ILE A 131 12.28 -5.36 2.38
CA ILE A 131 12.90 -4.14 1.84
C ILE A 131 14.15 -3.75 2.64
N ARG A 132 14.09 -3.84 3.98
CA ARG A 132 15.26 -3.57 4.83
C ARG A 132 16.41 -4.54 4.57
N SER A 133 16.12 -5.83 4.48
CA SER A 133 17.13 -6.86 4.23
C SER A 133 17.80 -6.75 2.85
N GLU A 134 17.05 -6.23 1.86
CA GLU A 134 17.50 -6.03 0.49
C GLU A 134 18.32 -4.74 0.31
N ILE A 135 18.06 -3.71 1.12
CA ILE A 135 18.82 -2.47 1.12
C ILE A 135 20.07 -2.60 2.00
N PHE A 136 19.92 -3.05 3.25
CA PHE A 136 20.98 -2.99 4.26
C PHE A 136 21.79 -4.29 4.30
N PRO A 137 23.11 -4.27 4.00
CA PRO A 137 23.96 -5.47 3.94
C PRO A 137 23.99 -6.31 5.22
N TYR A 138 23.97 -5.64 6.38
CA TYR A 138 24.12 -6.27 7.70
C TYR A 138 22.79 -6.45 8.45
N TYR A 139 21.66 -6.23 7.78
CA TYR A 139 20.35 -6.39 8.41
C TYR A 139 19.95 -7.86 8.46
N VAL A 140 19.67 -8.36 9.67
CA VAL A 140 19.21 -9.73 9.92
C VAL A 140 17.72 -9.67 10.18
N THR A 141 16.94 -10.36 9.35
CA THR A 141 15.48 -10.46 9.52
C THR A 141 15.15 -11.43 10.64
N VAL A 142 14.01 -11.19 11.29
CA VAL A 142 13.47 -12.12 12.27
C VAL A 142 12.97 -13.40 11.59
N ASP A 143 13.07 -14.53 12.30
CA ASP A 143 12.52 -15.79 11.83
C ASP A 143 11.01 -15.68 11.59
N GLY A 144 10.55 -16.24 10.47
CA GLY A 144 9.14 -16.23 10.05
C GLY A 144 8.82 -15.20 8.96
N ILE A 145 9.74 -14.30 8.60
CA ILE A 145 9.54 -13.41 7.46
C ILE A 145 9.52 -14.21 6.14
N SER A 146 8.45 -14.08 5.34
CA SER A 146 8.24 -14.90 4.15
C SER A 146 7.69 -14.09 2.97
N VAL A 147 8.40 -14.10 1.85
CA VAL A 147 7.95 -13.54 0.57
C VAL A 147 6.70 -14.27 0.07
N ASN A 148 6.67 -15.61 0.20
CA ASN A 148 5.57 -16.44 -0.27
C ASN A 148 4.26 -16.10 0.44
N TYR A 149 4.33 -15.78 1.74
CA TYR A 149 3.17 -15.31 2.49
C TYR A 149 2.61 -14.00 1.92
N VAL A 150 3.49 -13.03 1.63
CA VAL A 150 3.09 -11.75 1.03
C VAL A 150 2.46 -11.94 -0.35
N ILE A 151 3.04 -12.81 -1.19
CA ILE A 151 2.48 -13.16 -2.50
C ILE A 151 1.06 -13.73 -2.33
N GLY A 152 0.90 -14.73 -1.44
CA GLY A 152 -0.40 -15.33 -1.17
C GLY A 152 -1.44 -14.31 -0.68
N ALA A 153 -1.07 -13.49 0.30
CA ALA A 153 -1.93 -12.43 0.83
C ALA A 153 -2.32 -11.41 -0.25
N THR A 154 -1.37 -11.02 -1.11
CA THR A 154 -1.60 -10.08 -2.21
C THR A 154 -2.57 -10.66 -3.24
N LEU A 155 -2.40 -11.92 -3.64
CA LEU A 155 -3.29 -12.58 -4.60
C LEU A 155 -4.72 -12.69 -4.06
N VAL A 156 -4.88 -13.11 -2.80
CA VAL A 156 -6.19 -13.18 -2.15
C VAL A 156 -6.84 -11.80 -2.08
N LEU A 157 -6.09 -10.77 -1.68
CA LEU A 157 -6.60 -9.41 -1.56
C LEU A 157 -7.00 -8.81 -2.91
N LEU A 158 -6.20 -9.03 -3.96
CA LEU A 158 -6.54 -8.62 -5.33
C LEU A 158 -7.78 -9.33 -5.84
N PHE A 159 -7.89 -10.64 -5.61
CA PHE A 159 -9.06 -11.41 -6.00
C PHE A 159 -10.34 -10.89 -5.33
N VAL A 160 -10.31 -10.68 -4.01
CA VAL A 160 -11.46 -10.18 -3.24
C VAL A 160 -11.82 -8.75 -3.64
N SER A 161 -10.82 -7.85 -3.76
CA SER A 161 -11.05 -6.44 -4.08
C SER A 161 -11.62 -6.26 -5.49
N LEU A 162 -11.02 -6.92 -6.50
CA LEU A 162 -11.48 -6.84 -7.89
C LEU A 162 -12.80 -7.60 -8.10
N GLY A 163 -12.98 -8.75 -7.42
CA GLY A 163 -14.24 -9.49 -7.43
C GLY A 163 -15.40 -8.65 -6.91
N THR A 164 -15.21 -8.02 -5.74
CA THR A 164 -16.21 -7.13 -5.13
C THR A 164 -16.47 -5.90 -6.00
N TYR A 165 -15.42 -5.32 -6.59
CA TYR A 165 -15.54 -4.22 -7.54
C TYR A 165 -16.40 -4.60 -8.75
N ARG A 166 -16.18 -5.79 -9.32
CA ARG A 166 -16.93 -6.29 -10.48
C ARG A 166 -18.41 -6.47 -10.16
N VAL A 167 -18.75 -7.03 -9.00
CA VAL A 167 -20.14 -7.19 -8.55
C VAL A 167 -20.83 -5.85 -8.34
N ARG A 168 -20.18 -4.90 -7.65
CA ARG A 168 -20.77 -3.58 -7.37
C ARG A 168 -20.90 -2.70 -8.61
N ARG A 169 -19.99 -2.82 -9.58
CA ARG A 169 -20.13 -2.13 -10.88
C ARG A 169 -21.46 -2.45 -11.54
N LEU A 170 -21.93 -3.70 -11.47
CA LEU A 170 -23.20 -4.12 -12.09
C LEU A 170 -24.40 -3.47 -11.40
N HIS A 171 -24.40 -3.36 -10.08
CA HIS A 171 -25.48 -2.69 -9.34
C HIS A 171 -25.53 -1.18 -9.59
N LEU A 172 -24.39 -0.49 -9.71
CA LEU A 172 -24.32 0.96 -9.96
C LEU A 172 -24.83 1.36 -11.35
N VAL A 173 -24.80 0.45 -12.33
CA VAL A 173 -25.39 0.69 -13.66
C VAL A 173 -26.91 0.51 -13.63
N SER A 174 -27.44 -0.36 -12.76
CA SER A 174 -28.87 -0.62 -12.65
C SER A 174 -29.66 0.49 -11.96
N THR A 175 -29.06 1.20 -10.99
CA THR A 175 -29.74 2.30 -10.24
C THR A 175 -29.78 3.62 -11.00
N LYS A 176 -29.21 3.70 -12.20
CA LYS A 176 -29.22 4.92 -13.03
C LYS A 176 -30.41 4.99 -14.00
N ASN A 177 -31.23 3.94 -14.04
CA ASN A 177 -32.39 3.80 -14.93
C ASN A 177 -33.74 3.80 -14.20
N GLY A 178 -33.80 4.32 -12.96
CA GLY A 178 -35.02 4.47 -12.17
C GLY A 178 -35.23 5.91 -11.73
#